data_AF-A0A950YDI5-F1
#
_entry.id   AF-A0A950YDI5-F1
#
_cell.length_a   1.000
_cell.length_b   1.000
_cell.length_c   1.000
_cell.angle_alpha   90.00
_cell.angle_beta   90.00
_cell.angle_gamma   90.00
#
_symmetry.space_group_name_H-M   'P 1'
#
loop_
_entity.id
_entity.type
_entity.pdbx_description
1 polymer ?
#
loop_
_entity_poly.entity_id
_entity_poly.type
_entity_poly.pdbx_seq_one_letter_code
_entity_poly.pdbx_strand_id
1 'polypeptide(L)'
;GYVCLQYWFFYAMNDWRSTFGGINDHEADWEMVTVYLAEQEDGGSPRPAWVAFSSHDYSGDDLRRRWDDPELQREGTHPVVFAGAGSHSGAFIAGDYVVSVDPPPVRVAVNVMRKLRRFLAPWRHYTGAPAGLGIPFVDYARGDGVAIGAGSEHRWSPVLIDDQTPWVIDYRGLWGLDTRDRFGGERAPSGPRYERNGSVRMSWANPLGWAGLLKVAPDDADRADALRDRVAGIDRQLSELDAEISVDRAALRGLRAEARSLTTHDYARALAARREGEVATREAALNQKIATRTDLAEERRAHLATLAQPTPPEAPQAHLKRAHQPYVEAQERRTRFLRLWAAVSTPLLLGSIIVVLLASPLAFIATIAALILLFAGVEAIARRRLLSFLASILLLIATIALVAAIVLLLLRHWRTAVAIIVGIAAITLLIGNVQDLRRR
;
A
#
# COMPACT_ATOMS: atom_id res chain seq x y z
N GLY A 1 -7.64 7.23 25.56
CA GLY A 1 -6.68 6.24 25.02
C GLY A 1 -7.37 4.95 24.58
N TYR A 2 -6.64 3.95 24.04
CA TYR A 2 -7.19 2.63 23.66
C TYR A 2 -6.68 1.50 24.56
N VAL A 3 -7.60 0.63 25.02
CA VAL A 3 -7.28 -0.69 25.58
C VAL A 3 -7.40 -1.73 24.47
N CYS A 4 -6.34 -2.50 24.22
CA CYS A 4 -6.32 -3.52 23.17
C CYS A 4 -6.52 -4.91 23.77
N LEU A 5 -7.65 -5.57 23.47
CA LEU A 5 -7.89 -6.96 23.83
C LEU A 5 -7.52 -7.87 22.66
N GLN A 6 -6.38 -8.53 22.74
CA GLN A 6 -5.92 -9.50 21.74
C GLN A 6 -6.26 -10.93 22.13
N TYR A 7 -6.96 -11.62 21.24
CA TYR A 7 -7.28 -13.04 21.33
C TYR A 7 -6.49 -13.78 20.28
N TRP A 8 -5.74 -14.81 20.69
CA TRP A 8 -4.94 -15.64 19.82
C TRP A 8 -5.51 -17.05 19.76
N PHE A 9 -5.63 -17.60 18.56
CA PHE A 9 -6.24 -18.90 18.28
C PHE A 9 -5.20 -19.82 17.66
N PHE A 10 -5.01 -20.98 18.27
CA PHE A 10 -4.09 -22.01 17.78
C PHE A 10 -4.86 -23.08 17.02
N TYR A 11 -4.44 -23.33 15.79
CA TYR A 11 -4.89 -24.47 14.99
C TYR A 11 -3.75 -25.48 14.92
N ALA A 12 -4.05 -26.77 14.95
CA ALA A 12 -3.01 -27.80 14.90
C ALA A 12 -2.43 -27.98 13.49
N MET A 13 -3.20 -27.65 12.45
CA MET A 13 -2.82 -27.82 11.06
C MET A 13 -3.54 -26.79 10.20
N ASN A 14 -2.82 -26.16 9.28
CA ASN A 14 -3.36 -25.46 8.12
C ASN A 14 -3.30 -26.42 6.93
N ASP A 15 -4.45 -26.81 6.41
CA ASP A 15 -4.61 -27.75 5.30
C ASP A 15 -5.26 -27.09 4.07
N TRP A 16 -5.04 -25.77 3.93
CA TRP A 16 -5.72 -24.95 2.92
C TRP A 16 -5.56 -25.52 1.50
N ARG A 17 -4.37 -25.99 1.14
CA ARG A 17 -4.12 -26.59 -0.18
C ARG A 17 -4.73 -27.97 -0.32
N SER A 18 -4.43 -28.88 0.61
CA SER A 18 -4.77 -30.29 0.49
C SER A 18 -6.28 -30.55 0.58
N THR A 19 -6.99 -29.81 1.43
CA THR A 19 -8.44 -29.99 1.65
C THR A 19 -9.27 -28.99 0.85
N PHE A 20 -8.80 -27.75 0.68
CA PHE A 20 -9.60 -26.67 0.12
C PHE A 20 -9.04 -26.08 -1.19
N GLY A 21 -7.95 -26.63 -1.74
CA GLY A 21 -7.39 -26.17 -3.03
C GLY A 21 -6.74 -24.78 -2.97
N GLY A 22 -6.39 -24.32 -1.77
CA GLY A 22 -5.59 -23.13 -1.51
C GLY A 22 -4.10 -23.30 -1.85
N ILE A 23 -3.26 -22.46 -1.23
CA ILE A 23 -1.86 -22.34 -1.64
C ILE A 23 -0.89 -23.23 -0.87
N ASN A 24 -1.14 -23.49 0.41
CA ASN A 24 -0.19 -24.15 1.30
C ASN A 24 -0.86 -25.12 2.27
N ASP A 25 -0.03 -26.02 2.80
CA ASP A 25 -0.29 -26.78 4.02
C ASP A 25 0.87 -26.53 4.97
N HIS A 26 0.61 -26.40 6.28
CA HIS A 26 1.66 -26.42 7.29
C HIS A 26 1.14 -26.84 8.66
N GLU A 27 2.03 -27.47 9.42
CA GLU A 27 1.80 -27.76 10.82
C GLU A 27 1.62 -26.45 11.60
N ALA A 28 0.62 -26.45 12.47
CA ALA A 28 0.10 -25.34 13.24
C ALA A 28 -0.39 -24.11 12.46
N ASP A 29 -1.26 -23.35 13.10
CA ASP A 29 -1.57 -21.99 12.72
C ASP A 29 -1.84 -21.09 13.92
N TRP A 30 -1.57 -19.81 13.78
CA TRP A 30 -1.87 -18.79 14.79
C TRP A 30 -2.63 -17.62 14.18
N GLU A 31 -3.92 -17.54 14.49
CA GLU A 31 -4.78 -16.43 14.10
C GLU A 31 -5.09 -15.53 15.29
N MET A 32 -5.57 -14.33 15.01
CA MET A 32 -5.69 -13.28 16.00
C MET A 32 -6.88 -12.37 15.73
N VAL A 33 -7.59 -12.03 16.80
CA VAL A 33 -8.65 -11.03 16.82
C VAL A 33 -8.28 -9.97 17.84
N THR A 34 -8.28 -8.70 17.44
CA THR A 34 -8.10 -7.58 18.37
C THR A 34 -9.37 -6.76 18.47
N VAL A 35 -9.89 -6.61 19.68
CA VAL A 35 -10.94 -5.64 20.00
C VAL A 35 -10.30 -4.43 20.66
N TYR A 36 -10.52 -3.24 20.10
CA TYR A 36 -9.99 -1.98 20.60
C TYR A 36 -11.09 -1.25 21.36
N LEU A 37 -10.89 -1.08 22.66
CA LEU A 37 -11.82 -0.34 23.52
C LEU A 37 -11.32 1.10 23.66
N ALA A 38 -12.19 2.07 23.38
CA ALA A 38 -11.94 3.47 23.72
C ALA A 38 -12.34 3.71 25.19
N GLU A 39 -11.48 4.40 25.92
CA GLU A 39 -11.83 4.93 27.24
C GLU A 39 -13.03 5.87 27.14
N GLN A 40 -13.73 6.09 28.26
CA GLN A 40 -14.90 6.97 28.29
C GLN A 40 -14.57 8.22 29.11
N GLU A 41 -15.04 9.38 28.64
CA GLU A 41 -14.84 10.68 29.32
C GLU A 41 -15.40 10.70 30.75
N ASP A 42 -16.46 9.93 31.01
CA ASP A 42 -17.13 9.86 32.32
C ASP A 42 -16.41 8.95 33.33
N GLY A 43 -15.24 8.40 32.98
CA GLY A 43 -14.51 7.43 33.81
C GLY A 43 -15.19 6.05 33.87
N GLY A 44 -16.19 5.81 33.03
CA GLY A 44 -16.83 4.51 32.87
C GLY A 44 -15.90 3.45 32.26
N SER A 45 -16.36 2.21 32.24
CA SER A 45 -15.60 1.12 31.63
C SER A 45 -15.37 1.36 30.13
N PRO A 46 -14.16 1.06 29.60
CA PRO A 46 -13.86 1.23 28.18
C PRO A 46 -14.87 0.50 27.29
N ARG A 47 -15.26 1.12 26.17
CA ARG A 47 -16.24 0.57 25.23
C ARG A 47 -15.61 0.17 23.91
N PRO A 48 -16.05 -0.92 23.27
CA PRO A 48 -15.56 -1.30 21.97
C PRO A 48 -15.78 -0.20 20.92
N ALA A 49 -14.71 0.21 20.26
CA ALA A 49 -14.71 1.22 19.20
C ALA A 49 -14.34 0.62 17.85
N TRP A 50 -13.40 -0.34 17.84
CA TRP A 50 -12.94 -1.01 16.64
C TRP A 50 -12.66 -2.48 16.88
N VAL A 51 -12.66 -3.26 15.80
CA VAL A 51 -12.21 -4.65 15.81
C VAL A 51 -11.40 -4.94 14.55
N ALA A 52 -10.37 -5.79 14.66
CA ALA A 52 -9.58 -6.25 13.54
C ALA A 52 -9.35 -7.76 13.64
N PHE A 53 -9.45 -8.46 12.51
CA PHE A 53 -9.18 -9.89 12.39
C PHE A 53 -7.91 -10.07 11.56
N SER A 54 -7.01 -10.97 11.97
CA SER A 54 -5.91 -11.38 11.11
C SER A 54 -6.46 -12.05 9.86
N SER A 55 -5.85 -11.74 8.74
CA SER A 55 -6.20 -12.36 7.46
C SER A 55 -4.94 -12.29 6.61
N HIS A 56 -4.19 -13.39 6.53
CA HIS A 56 -2.92 -13.46 5.80
C HIS A 56 -1.97 -12.30 6.21
N ASP A 57 -1.25 -11.72 5.25
CA ASP A 57 -0.32 -10.58 5.47
C ASP A 57 -1.00 -9.19 5.46
N TYR A 58 -2.34 -9.12 5.61
CA TYR A 58 -3.04 -7.84 5.57
C TYR A 58 -2.75 -7.00 6.82
N SER A 59 -2.68 -5.68 6.63
CA SER A 59 -2.48 -4.71 7.70
C SER A 59 -3.05 -3.34 7.33
N GLY A 60 -3.20 -2.46 8.31
CA GLY A 60 -3.63 -1.09 8.11
C GLY A 60 -5.15 -0.92 8.06
N ASP A 61 -5.61 0.06 7.29
CA ASP A 61 -7.00 0.54 7.34
C ASP A 61 -8.03 -0.52 6.97
N ASP A 62 -7.77 -1.28 5.91
CA ASP A 62 -8.75 -2.23 5.38
C ASP A 62 -9.01 -3.44 6.31
N LEU A 63 -8.12 -3.67 7.29
CA LEU A 63 -8.16 -4.80 8.22
C LEU A 63 -9.19 -4.62 9.35
N ARG A 64 -9.50 -3.37 9.71
CA ARG A 64 -10.39 -3.08 10.85
C ARG A 64 -11.81 -2.72 10.41
N ARG A 65 -12.77 -2.95 11.29
CA ARG A 65 -14.13 -2.44 11.20
C ARG A 65 -14.44 -1.61 12.43
N ARG A 66 -15.21 -0.53 12.26
CA ARG A 66 -15.73 0.24 13.39
C ARG A 66 -16.78 -0.61 14.10
N TRP A 67 -16.96 -0.39 15.39
CA TRP A 67 -17.87 -1.23 16.18
C TRP A 67 -19.34 -1.13 15.74
N ASP A 68 -19.74 -0.02 15.13
CA ASP A 68 -21.07 0.23 14.56
C ASP A 68 -21.16 -0.08 13.06
N ASP A 69 -20.14 -0.73 12.48
CA ASP A 69 -20.16 -1.13 11.07
C ASP A 69 -21.33 -2.10 10.81
N PRO A 70 -22.20 -1.83 9.81
CA PRO A 70 -23.34 -2.70 9.52
C PRO A 70 -22.93 -4.10 9.04
N GLU A 71 -21.71 -4.28 8.52
CA GLU A 71 -21.20 -5.59 8.11
C GLU A 71 -20.61 -6.38 9.29
N LEU A 72 -20.37 -5.74 10.44
CA LEU A 72 -19.84 -6.40 11.63
C LEU A 72 -20.95 -7.16 12.37
N GLN A 73 -20.97 -8.47 12.18
CA GLN A 73 -21.85 -9.36 12.93
C GLN A 73 -21.38 -9.54 14.37
N ARG A 74 -22.32 -9.54 15.31
CA ARG A 74 -22.07 -9.66 16.75
C ARG A 74 -23.15 -10.46 17.45
N GLU A 75 -22.74 -11.23 18.44
CA GLU A 75 -23.61 -11.90 19.41
C GLU A 75 -23.47 -11.20 20.77
N GLY A 76 -24.41 -10.30 21.06
CA GLY A 76 -24.29 -9.38 22.19
C GLY A 76 -23.05 -8.49 22.05
N THR A 77 -22.06 -8.68 22.91
CA THR A 77 -20.79 -7.95 22.88
C THR A 77 -19.66 -8.68 22.15
N HIS A 78 -19.91 -9.87 21.59
CA HIS A 78 -18.87 -10.70 20.96
C HIS A 78 -18.91 -10.53 19.44
N PRO A 79 -17.81 -10.11 18.78
CA PRO A 79 -17.74 -10.08 17.33
C PRO A 79 -17.73 -11.51 16.77
N VAL A 80 -18.46 -11.71 15.68
CA VAL A 80 -18.47 -12.97 14.92
C VAL A 80 -17.38 -12.91 13.86
N VAL A 81 -16.56 -13.95 13.80
CA VAL A 81 -15.48 -14.09 12.82
C VAL A 81 -15.77 -15.30 11.95
N PHE A 82 -15.79 -15.10 10.64
CA PHE A 82 -15.88 -16.20 9.68
C PHE A 82 -14.45 -16.63 9.34
N ALA A 83 -14.00 -17.74 9.93
CA ALA A 83 -12.68 -18.30 9.64
C ALA A 83 -12.66 -18.97 8.26
N GLY A 84 -11.63 -18.71 7.47
CA GLY A 84 -11.37 -19.35 6.19
C GLY A 84 -11.09 -20.84 6.37
N ALA A 85 -11.72 -21.68 5.55
CA ALA A 85 -11.58 -23.12 5.65
C ALA A 85 -10.15 -23.56 5.27
N GLY A 86 -9.45 -24.17 6.22
CA GLY A 86 -8.05 -24.59 6.13
C GLY A 86 -7.02 -23.45 6.24
N SER A 87 -7.33 -22.25 5.74
CA SER A 87 -6.45 -21.07 5.82
C SER A 87 -6.51 -20.34 7.17
N HIS A 88 -7.65 -20.49 7.87
CA HIS A 88 -8.03 -19.83 9.13
C HIS A 88 -8.17 -18.31 9.09
N SER A 89 -7.98 -17.67 7.94
CA SER A 89 -8.05 -16.22 7.81
C SER A 89 -9.40 -15.67 8.30
N GLY A 90 -9.40 -14.55 9.00
CA GLY A 90 -10.61 -13.96 9.57
C GLY A 90 -11.34 -13.05 8.58
N ALA A 91 -12.62 -13.33 8.34
CA ALA A 91 -13.51 -12.49 7.55
C ALA A 91 -14.69 -11.92 8.38
N PHE A 92 -15.14 -10.72 7.98
CA PHE A 92 -16.28 -10.03 8.59
C PHE A 92 -17.63 -10.48 8.02
N ILE A 93 -17.63 -10.96 6.77
CA ILE A 93 -18.83 -11.38 6.05
C ILE A 93 -18.64 -12.83 5.63
N ALA A 94 -19.70 -13.61 5.71
CA ALA A 94 -19.69 -14.96 5.20
C ALA A 94 -19.57 -14.98 3.67
N GLY A 95 -18.64 -15.75 3.11
CA GLY A 95 -18.55 -15.99 1.67
C GLY A 95 -17.20 -16.53 1.17
N ASP A 96 -17.07 -16.56 -0.14
CA ASP A 96 -15.87 -17.06 -0.84
C ASP A 96 -14.99 -15.87 -1.23
N TYR A 97 -13.73 -15.84 -0.83
CA TYR A 97 -12.85 -14.71 -1.05
C TYR A 97 -11.75 -15.06 -2.05
N VAL A 98 -11.56 -14.22 -3.06
CA VAL A 98 -10.45 -14.40 -4.01
C VAL A 98 -9.20 -13.72 -3.46
N VAL A 99 -8.23 -14.53 -3.04
CA VAL A 99 -6.94 -14.07 -2.53
C VAL A 99 -5.91 -14.22 -3.64
N SER A 100 -5.18 -13.15 -3.93
CA SER A 100 -4.07 -13.17 -4.88
C SER A 100 -2.76 -13.16 -4.12
N VAL A 101 -1.94 -14.19 -4.31
CA VAL A 101 -0.59 -14.24 -3.74
C VAL A 101 0.42 -13.84 -4.81
N ASP A 102 1.19 -12.79 -4.53
CA ASP A 102 2.31 -12.38 -5.39
C ASP A 102 3.56 -13.21 -5.04
N PRO A 103 4.12 -14.01 -5.96
CA PRO A 103 5.36 -14.73 -5.69
C PRO A 103 6.50 -13.74 -5.32
N PRO A 104 7.39 -14.07 -4.36
CA PRO A 104 8.50 -13.19 -3.96
C PRO A 104 9.33 -12.59 -5.11
N PRO A 105 9.73 -13.33 -6.18
CA PRO A 105 10.46 -12.74 -7.29
C PRO A 105 9.64 -11.73 -8.12
N VAL A 106 8.32 -11.92 -8.22
CA VAL A 106 7.40 -10.99 -8.91
C VAL A 106 7.26 -9.70 -8.11
N ARG A 107 7.17 -9.80 -6.78
CA ARG A 107 7.10 -8.65 -5.87
C ARG A 107 8.30 -7.71 -6.00
N VAL A 108 9.52 -8.26 -6.11
CA VAL A 108 10.76 -7.48 -6.31
C VAL A 108 10.74 -6.78 -7.67
N ALA A 109 10.41 -7.49 -8.75
CA ALA A 109 10.32 -6.90 -10.08
C ALA A 109 9.26 -5.80 -10.19
N VAL A 110 8.07 -6.01 -9.61
CA VAL A 110 6.98 -5.02 -9.55
C VAL A 110 7.41 -3.79 -8.75
N ASN A 111 8.12 -3.96 -7.63
CA ASN A 111 8.60 -2.84 -6.80
C ASN A 111 9.67 -2.01 -7.52
N VAL A 112 10.61 -2.65 -8.22
CA VAL A 112 11.63 -1.96 -9.05
C VAL A 112 10.95 -1.20 -10.20
N MET A 113 10.03 -1.85 -10.91
CA MET A 113 9.25 -1.22 -11.98
C MET A 113 8.42 -0.03 -11.48
N ARG A 114 7.85 -0.12 -10.26
CA ARG A 114 7.10 0.97 -9.63
C ARG A 114 7.98 2.18 -9.30
N LYS A 115 9.19 1.93 -8.77
CA LYS A 115 10.17 3.01 -8.51
C LYS A 115 10.61 3.69 -9.80
N LEU A 116 10.91 2.91 -10.84
CA LEU A 116 11.31 3.42 -12.15
C LEU A 116 10.20 4.25 -12.82
N ARG A 117 8.95 3.78 -12.75
CA ARG A 117 7.79 4.49 -13.33
C ARG A 117 7.44 5.78 -12.58
N ARG A 118 7.56 5.80 -11.24
CA ARG A 118 7.38 7.04 -10.45
C ARG A 118 8.46 8.07 -10.76
N PHE A 119 9.69 7.62 -10.98
CA PHE A 119 10.80 8.48 -11.38
C PHE A 119 10.60 9.05 -12.80
N LEU A 120 10.14 8.24 -13.76
CA LEU A 120 10.01 8.64 -15.16
C LEU A 120 8.70 9.39 -15.50
N ALA A 121 7.65 9.29 -14.68
CA ALA A 121 6.36 9.93 -14.96
C ALA A 121 5.67 10.47 -13.68
N PRO A 122 6.25 11.48 -13.01
CA PRO A 122 5.72 12.05 -11.75
C PRO A 122 4.35 12.72 -11.90
N TRP A 123 3.96 13.12 -13.11
CA TRP A 123 2.69 13.80 -13.44
C TRP A 123 1.46 12.89 -13.44
N ARG A 124 1.65 11.56 -13.41
CA ARG A 124 0.54 10.61 -13.34
C ARG A 124 0.30 10.23 -11.89
N HIS A 125 -0.74 10.80 -11.29
CA HIS A 125 -1.31 10.32 -10.03
C HIS A 125 -1.81 8.88 -10.24
N TYR A 126 -0.94 7.91 -9.97
CA TYR A 126 -1.28 6.49 -10.02
C TYR A 126 -2.09 6.14 -8.77
N THR A 127 -3.40 6.43 -8.82
CA THR A 127 -4.39 5.92 -7.87
C THR A 127 -4.77 4.49 -8.28
N GLY A 128 -3.88 3.55 -7.97
CA GLY A 128 -4.18 2.13 -8.18
C GLY A 128 -2.93 1.29 -8.32
N ALA A 129 -2.75 0.32 -7.42
CA ALA A 129 -1.96 -0.85 -7.78
C ALA A 129 -2.72 -1.59 -8.90
N PRO A 130 -2.07 -2.01 -10.00
CA PRO A 130 -2.64 -3.08 -10.80
C PRO A 130 -2.88 -4.27 -9.87
N ALA A 131 -4.02 -4.95 -10.02
CA ALA A 131 -4.19 -6.29 -9.47
C ALA A 131 -2.93 -7.10 -9.81
N GLY A 132 -2.28 -7.69 -8.81
CA GLY A 132 -1.06 -8.46 -9.00
C GLY A 132 -1.27 -9.51 -10.09
N LEU A 133 -0.19 -9.89 -10.77
CA LEU A 133 -0.14 -11.10 -11.61
C LEU A 133 -0.11 -12.36 -10.74
N GLY A 134 -0.79 -12.33 -9.59
CA GLY A 134 -0.85 -13.43 -8.64
C GLY A 134 -1.79 -14.51 -9.17
N ILE A 135 -1.47 -15.76 -8.83
CA ILE A 135 -2.39 -16.87 -9.08
C ILE A 135 -3.53 -16.72 -8.07
N PRO A 136 -4.80 -16.64 -8.52
CA PRO A 136 -5.93 -16.50 -7.61
C PRO A 136 -6.20 -17.83 -6.90
N PHE A 137 -6.37 -17.76 -5.58
CA PHE A 137 -6.87 -18.85 -4.75
C PHE A 137 -8.18 -18.41 -4.10
N VAL A 138 -9.01 -19.37 -3.73
CA VAL A 138 -10.26 -19.12 -3.02
C VAL A 138 -10.08 -19.46 -1.55
N ASP A 139 -10.51 -18.53 -0.71
CA ASP A 139 -10.55 -18.69 0.73
C ASP A 139 -12.03 -18.76 1.17
N TYR A 140 -12.42 -19.89 1.77
CA TYR A 140 -13.83 -20.20 2.02
C TYR A 140 -14.21 -19.82 3.45
N ALA A 141 -14.69 -18.60 3.66
CA ALA A 141 -15.16 -18.12 4.96
C ALA A 141 -16.69 -18.13 5.00
N ARG A 142 -17.32 -19.26 4.69
CA ARG A 142 -18.79 -19.35 4.44
C ARG A 142 -19.65 -19.34 5.69
N GLY A 143 -19.08 -19.60 6.87
CA GLY A 143 -19.84 -19.69 8.12
C GLY A 143 -20.78 -20.90 8.23
N ASP A 144 -20.60 -21.92 7.38
CA ASP A 144 -21.36 -23.17 7.37
C ASP A 144 -20.67 -24.32 8.15
N GLY A 145 -19.57 -24.01 8.83
CA GLY A 145 -18.80 -24.93 9.65
C GLY A 145 -19.19 -24.95 11.14
N VAL A 146 -18.29 -25.48 11.97
CA VAL A 146 -18.47 -25.56 13.44
C VAL A 146 -18.31 -24.17 14.07
N ALA A 147 -19.29 -23.76 14.88
CA ALA A 147 -19.24 -22.51 15.64
C ALA A 147 -18.65 -22.72 17.05
N ILE A 148 -17.71 -21.86 17.46
CA ILE A 148 -17.08 -21.87 18.78
C ILE A 148 -17.33 -20.51 19.44
N GLY A 149 -17.93 -20.47 20.63
CA GLY A 149 -18.27 -19.20 21.25
C GLY A 149 -19.40 -19.24 22.28
N ALA A 150 -19.83 -18.05 22.68
CA ALA A 150 -21.08 -17.89 23.40
C ALA A 150 -22.24 -18.38 22.50
N GLY A 151 -23.27 -19.00 23.07
CA GLY A 151 -24.43 -19.45 22.30
C GLY A 151 -24.25 -20.71 21.44
N SER A 152 -23.02 -21.20 21.22
CA SER A 152 -22.77 -22.44 20.47
C SER A 152 -22.54 -23.66 21.37
N GLU A 153 -22.49 -24.85 20.76
CA GLU A 153 -22.20 -26.13 21.43
C GLU A 153 -20.78 -26.14 22.02
N HIS A 154 -19.80 -25.61 21.27
CA HIS A 154 -18.41 -25.56 21.68
C HIS A 154 -18.07 -24.23 22.35
N ARG A 155 -17.78 -24.29 23.65
CA ARG A 155 -17.39 -23.13 24.45
C ARG A 155 -15.88 -23.01 24.53
N TRP A 156 -15.40 -21.82 24.86
CA TRP A 156 -14.00 -21.55 25.12
C TRP A 156 -13.84 -20.69 26.38
N SER A 157 -12.64 -20.70 26.95
CA SER A 157 -12.21 -19.81 28.03
C SER A 157 -10.80 -19.31 27.70
N PRO A 158 -10.51 -18.00 27.85
CA PRO A 158 -9.20 -17.48 27.52
C PRO A 158 -8.13 -18.05 28.45
N VAL A 159 -6.98 -18.41 27.88
CA VAL A 159 -5.74 -18.60 28.63
C VAL A 159 -4.99 -17.28 28.55
N LEU A 160 -4.85 -16.60 29.69
CA LEU A 160 -4.18 -15.30 29.73
C LEU A 160 -2.68 -15.49 29.49
N ILE A 161 -2.16 -14.69 28.57
CA ILE A 161 -0.74 -14.61 28.25
C ILE A 161 -0.31 -13.15 28.26
N ASP A 162 0.95 -12.93 28.57
CA ASP A 162 1.55 -11.60 28.68
C ASP A 162 3.05 -11.64 28.36
N ASP A 163 3.72 -10.50 28.54
CA ASP A 163 5.17 -10.36 28.39
C ASP A 163 6.00 -11.07 29.47
N GLN A 164 5.36 -11.75 30.42
CA GLN A 164 6.03 -12.57 31.45
C GLN A 164 5.80 -14.08 31.23
N THR A 165 4.99 -14.45 30.25
CA THR A 165 4.65 -15.84 29.96
C THR A 165 5.84 -16.54 29.29
N PRO A 166 6.48 -17.56 29.92
CA PRO A 166 7.78 -18.09 29.47
C PRO A 166 7.79 -18.57 28.01
N TRP A 167 6.79 -19.36 27.59
CA TRP A 167 6.74 -19.87 26.23
C TRP A 167 6.43 -18.80 25.17
N VAL A 168 5.88 -17.64 25.56
CA VAL A 168 5.66 -16.51 24.66
C VAL A 168 6.95 -15.73 24.43
N ILE A 169 7.78 -15.60 25.46
CA ILE A 169 9.01 -14.77 25.41
C ILE A 169 10.26 -15.56 25.02
N ASP A 170 10.40 -16.80 25.50
CA ASP A 170 11.63 -17.58 25.35
C ASP A 170 11.62 -18.40 24.06
N TYR A 171 10.45 -18.73 23.52
CA TYR A 171 10.32 -19.52 22.32
C TYR A 171 10.17 -18.67 21.05
N ARG A 172 11.25 -18.58 20.27
CA ARG A 172 11.30 -17.87 18.97
C ARG A 172 11.23 -18.80 17.76
N GLY A 173 11.08 -20.09 18.00
CA GLY A 173 11.05 -21.13 16.97
C GLY A 173 9.73 -21.18 16.21
N LEU A 174 9.64 -22.15 15.30
CA LEU A 174 8.42 -22.46 14.56
C LEU A 174 7.60 -23.50 15.33
N TRP A 175 6.30 -23.29 15.41
CA TRP A 175 5.36 -24.23 15.99
C TRP A 175 5.03 -25.34 14.99
N GLY A 176 5.95 -26.27 14.79
CA GLY A 176 5.81 -27.35 13.81
C GLY A 176 7.03 -27.48 12.91
N LEU A 177 6.88 -28.20 11.80
CA LEU A 177 7.95 -28.53 10.87
C LEU A 177 8.50 -27.30 10.11
N ASP A 178 9.82 -27.09 10.21
CA ASP A 178 10.55 -26.25 9.25
C ASP A 178 10.90 -27.07 7.99
N THR A 179 10.03 -27.00 6.99
CA THR A 179 10.23 -27.64 5.68
C THR A 179 11.44 -27.07 4.91
N ARG A 180 12.00 -25.93 5.36
CA ARG A 180 13.01 -25.14 4.64
C ARG A 180 12.56 -24.73 3.23
N ASP A 181 11.24 -24.67 3.01
CA ASP A 181 10.67 -24.15 1.77
C ASP A 181 11.11 -22.69 1.57
N ARG A 182 11.72 -22.42 0.41
CA ARG A 182 12.26 -21.10 0.05
C ARG A 182 11.17 -20.05 -0.14
N PHE A 183 9.95 -20.48 -0.49
CA PHE A 183 8.81 -19.59 -0.64
C PHE A 183 8.09 -19.34 0.69
N GLY A 184 8.31 -20.24 1.67
CA GLY A 184 7.79 -20.14 3.02
C GLY A 184 6.30 -20.44 3.12
N GLY A 185 5.66 -20.96 2.07
CA GLY A 185 4.24 -21.33 2.14
C GLY A 185 4.03 -22.51 3.07
N GLU A 186 4.90 -23.52 2.99
CA GLU A 186 4.79 -24.77 3.75
C GLU A 186 5.59 -24.79 5.06
N ARG A 187 6.15 -23.65 5.47
CA ARG A 187 6.87 -23.58 6.74
C ARG A 187 5.86 -23.34 7.86
N ALA A 188 6.00 -24.03 8.98
CA ALA A 188 5.19 -23.75 10.16
C ALA A 188 5.32 -22.27 10.60
N PRO A 189 4.28 -21.69 11.22
CA PRO A 189 4.34 -20.34 11.75
C PRO A 189 5.17 -20.30 13.04
N SER A 190 5.59 -19.10 13.42
CA SER A 190 6.07 -18.81 14.77
C SER A 190 4.90 -18.41 15.67
N GLY A 191 5.10 -18.44 16.99
CA GLY A 191 4.05 -18.13 17.96
C GLY A 191 3.54 -16.67 17.93
N PRO A 192 2.65 -16.30 18.88
CA PRO A 192 1.98 -15.00 18.93
C PRO A 192 2.91 -13.78 18.92
N ARG A 193 4.09 -13.86 19.55
CA ARG A 193 5.00 -12.73 19.72
C ARG A 193 5.98 -12.53 18.57
N TYR A 194 6.39 -13.60 17.91
CA TYR A 194 7.53 -13.58 16.99
C TYR A 194 7.12 -13.92 15.55
N GLU A 195 7.80 -13.32 14.58
CA GLU A 195 7.77 -13.69 13.17
C GLU A 195 8.69 -14.90 12.92
N ARG A 196 8.55 -15.56 11.75
CA ARG A 196 9.33 -16.76 11.39
C ARG A 196 10.85 -16.54 11.36
N ASN A 197 11.29 -15.27 11.33
CA ASN A 197 12.69 -14.86 11.39
C ASN A 197 13.16 -14.48 12.81
N GLY A 198 12.31 -14.65 13.83
CA GLY A 198 12.59 -14.34 15.23
C GLY A 198 12.47 -12.87 15.62
N SER A 199 12.09 -11.98 14.68
CA SER A 199 11.74 -10.59 15.00
C SER A 199 10.38 -10.50 15.69
N VAL A 200 10.13 -9.44 16.45
CA VAL A 200 8.83 -9.26 17.14
C VAL A 200 7.77 -8.88 16.11
N ARG A 201 6.61 -9.54 16.16
CA ARG A 201 5.47 -9.26 15.28
C ARG A 201 4.99 -7.82 15.48
N MET A 202 4.60 -7.18 14.39
CA MET A 202 4.04 -5.83 14.43
C MET A 202 2.75 -5.77 15.27
N SER A 203 1.90 -6.79 15.18
CA SER A 203 0.68 -6.89 15.98
C SER A 203 0.93 -6.96 17.48
N TRP A 204 2.06 -7.55 17.91
CA TRP A 204 2.46 -7.59 19.31
C TRP A 204 3.09 -6.26 19.75
N ALA A 205 4.08 -5.76 19.01
CA ALA A 205 4.83 -4.56 19.39
C ALA A 205 4.06 -3.25 19.20
N ASN A 206 3.15 -3.19 18.23
CA ASN A 206 2.40 -2.00 17.85
C ASN A 206 1.00 -2.38 17.35
N PRO A 207 0.10 -2.81 18.25
CA PRO A 207 -1.25 -3.25 17.89
C PRO A 207 -2.08 -2.17 17.19
N LEU A 208 -1.91 -0.91 17.58
CA LEU A 208 -2.57 0.21 16.92
C LEU A 208 -2.01 0.41 15.51
N GLY A 209 -0.69 0.34 15.32
CA GLY A 209 -0.07 0.47 14.01
C GLY A 209 -0.49 -0.65 13.06
N TRP A 210 -0.58 -1.88 13.55
CA TRP A 210 -0.97 -3.05 12.77
C TRP A 210 -2.37 -2.91 12.16
N ALA A 211 -3.34 -2.43 12.94
CA ALA A 211 -4.69 -2.15 12.45
C ALA A 211 -4.87 -0.72 11.91
N GLY A 212 -3.80 0.09 11.82
CA GLY A 212 -3.87 1.47 11.37
C GLY A 212 -4.65 2.44 12.28
N LEU A 213 -4.71 2.22 13.59
CA LEU A 213 -5.39 3.11 14.53
C LEU A 213 -4.53 4.25 15.10
N LEU A 214 -3.21 4.26 14.87
CA LEU A 214 -2.31 5.30 15.43
C LEU A 214 -2.68 6.76 15.10
N LYS A 215 -3.45 6.98 14.02
CA LYS A 215 -3.91 8.30 13.60
C LYS A 215 -5.38 8.58 13.94
N VAL A 216 -6.05 7.63 14.57
CA VAL A 216 -7.49 7.69 14.85
C VAL A 216 -7.64 8.01 16.32
N ALA A 217 -8.26 9.15 16.64
CA ALA A 217 -8.59 9.50 18.00
C ALA A 217 -9.53 8.45 18.63
N PRO A 218 -9.34 8.07 19.90
CA PRO A 218 -10.24 7.18 20.64
C PRO A 218 -11.68 7.69 20.71
N ASP A 219 -11.84 8.98 20.95
CA ASP A 219 -13.14 9.64 21.09
C ASP A 219 -13.11 11.07 20.50
N ASP A 220 -14.26 11.73 20.57
CA ASP A 220 -14.45 13.08 20.06
C ASP A 220 -13.75 14.15 20.91
N ALA A 221 -13.53 13.92 22.21
CA ALA A 221 -12.76 14.83 23.05
C ALA A 221 -11.28 14.82 22.69
N ASP A 222 -10.65 13.65 22.58
CA ASP A 222 -9.27 13.48 22.13
C ASP A 222 -9.06 14.15 20.75
N ARG A 223 -10.04 14.00 19.84
CA ARG A 223 -10.03 14.68 18.53
C ARG A 223 -10.12 16.20 18.67
N ALA A 224 -10.99 16.69 19.54
CA ALA A 224 -11.16 18.12 19.80
C ALA A 224 -9.90 18.73 20.43
N ASP A 225 -9.26 18.04 21.37
CA ASP A 225 -8.00 18.45 21.99
C ASP A 225 -6.87 18.57 20.97
N ALA A 226 -6.72 17.58 20.08
CA ALA A 226 -5.75 17.65 18.99
C ALA A 226 -5.98 18.88 18.07
N LEU A 227 -7.24 19.24 17.80
CA LEU A 227 -7.57 20.45 17.05
C LEU A 227 -7.27 21.74 17.82
N ARG A 228 -7.54 21.78 19.13
CA ARG A 228 -7.20 22.93 19.99
C ARG A 228 -5.69 23.16 20.04
N ASP A 229 -4.91 22.10 20.15
CA ASP A 229 -3.44 22.16 20.11
C ASP A 229 -2.93 22.66 18.75
N ARG A 230 -3.55 22.21 17.65
CA ARG A 230 -3.23 22.73 16.31
C ARG A 230 -3.54 24.22 16.20
N VAL A 231 -4.70 24.67 16.68
CA VAL A 231 -5.08 26.09 16.69
C VAL A 231 -4.07 26.92 17.49
N ALA A 232 -3.67 26.47 18.69
CA ALA A 232 -2.66 27.16 19.49
C ALA A 232 -1.28 27.20 18.81
N GLY A 233 -0.93 26.16 18.05
CA GLY A 233 0.25 26.15 17.18
C GLY A 233 0.18 27.20 16.07
N ILE A 234 -0.96 27.28 15.37
CA ILE A 234 -1.19 28.28 14.31
C ILE A 234 -1.14 29.70 14.89
N ASP A 235 -1.72 29.94 16.06
CA ASP A 235 -1.71 31.26 16.71
C ASP A 235 -0.28 31.77 16.95
N ARG A 236 0.63 30.89 17.38
CA ARG A 236 2.05 31.23 17.51
C ARG A 236 2.68 31.56 16.16
N GLN A 237 2.45 30.73 15.15
CA GLN A 237 2.99 30.94 13.79
C GLN A 237 2.50 32.24 13.16
N LEU A 238 1.22 32.59 13.36
CA LEU A 238 0.65 33.85 12.89
C LEU A 238 1.31 35.05 13.56
N SER A 239 1.54 35.00 14.89
CA SER A 239 2.22 36.07 15.60
C SER A 239 3.66 36.27 15.12
N GLU A 240 4.39 35.17 14.85
CA GLU A 240 5.75 35.22 14.29
C GLU A 240 5.75 35.82 12.88
N LEU A 241 4.86 35.35 12.01
CA LEU A 241 4.73 35.87 10.64
C LEU A 241 4.32 37.34 10.60
N ASP A 242 3.39 37.77 11.46
CA ASP A 242 2.96 39.16 11.52
C ASP A 242 4.11 40.10 11.94
N ALA A 243 4.98 39.65 12.86
CA ALA A 243 6.20 40.38 13.24
C ALA A 243 7.20 40.44 12.09
N GLU A 244 7.50 39.31 11.44
CA GLU A 244 8.42 39.25 10.29
C GLU A 244 7.94 40.08 9.10
N ILE A 245 6.66 39.98 8.74
CA ILE A 245 6.05 40.74 7.64
C ILE A 245 6.16 42.24 7.91
N SER A 246 5.97 42.68 9.16
CA SER A 246 6.13 44.09 9.54
C SER A 246 7.57 44.58 9.31
N VAL A 247 8.56 43.82 9.78
CA VAL A 247 9.99 44.13 9.62
C VAL A 247 10.39 44.13 8.15
N ASP A 248 10.03 43.09 7.40
CA ASP A 248 10.38 42.93 5.98
C ASP A 248 9.73 44.01 5.12
N ARG A 249 8.48 44.41 5.43
CA ARG A 249 7.80 45.51 4.74
C ARG A 249 8.50 46.84 4.96
N ALA A 250 8.98 47.12 6.17
CA ALA A 250 9.76 48.32 6.45
C ALA A 250 11.11 48.31 5.72
N ALA A 251 11.82 47.17 5.77
CA ALA A 251 13.10 46.99 5.09
C ALA A 251 12.98 47.11 3.56
N LEU A 252 11.91 46.55 2.96
CA LEU A 252 11.65 46.64 1.52
C LEU A 252 11.39 48.09 1.08
N ARG A 253 10.62 48.86 1.87
CA ARG A 253 10.41 50.29 1.61
C ARG A 253 11.72 51.09 1.65
N GLY A 254 12.58 50.80 2.63
CA GLY A 254 13.93 51.38 2.72
C GLY A 254 14.78 51.05 1.49
N LEU A 255 14.87 49.77 1.15
CA LEU A 255 15.63 49.30 -0.01
C LEU A 255 15.13 49.91 -1.33
N ARG A 256 13.81 50.06 -1.48
CA ARG A 256 13.21 50.71 -2.65
C ARG A 256 13.57 52.19 -2.72
N ALA A 257 13.62 52.88 -1.59
CA ALA A 257 14.05 54.28 -1.51
C ALA A 257 15.53 54.44 -1.88
N GLU A 258 16.40 53.55 -1.39
CA GLU A 258 17.82 53.50 -1.79
C GLU A 258 17.99 53.27 -3.29
N ALA A 259 17.29 52.28 -3.86
CA ALA A 259 17.31 52.00 -5.28
C ALA A 259 16.92 53.26 -6.10
N ARG A 260 15.87 53.96 -5.67
CA ARG A 260 15.39 55.19 -6.32
C ARG A 260 16.40 56.33 -6.22
N SER A 261 17.02 56.56 -5.06
CA SER A 261 17.99 57.66 -4.91
C SER A 261 19.24 57.45 -5.78
N LEU A 262 19.64 56.20 -6.02
CA LEU A 262 20.78 55.90 -6.88
C LEU A 262 20.50 56.17 -8.36
N THR A 263 19.24 56.10 -8.81
CA THR A 263 18.88 56.41 -10.21
C THR A 263 19.06 57.88 -10.60
N THR A 264 19.15 58.79 -9.63
CA THR A 264 19.35 60.22 -9.91
C THR A 264 20.81 60.56 -10.24
N HIS A 265 21.72 59.58 -10.17
CA HIS A 265 23.15 59.78 -10.36
C HIS A 265 23.70 58.83 -11.44
N ASP A 266 24.27 59.39 -12.50
CA ASP A 266 24.76 58.60 -13.65
C ASP A 266 25.85 57.59 -13.28
N TYR A 267 26.76 57.95 -12.37
CA TYR A 267 27.83 57.08 -11.90
C TYR A 267 27.32 55.87 -11.09
N ALA A 268 26.07 55.90 -10.60
CA ALA A 268 25.51 54.90 -9.71
C ALA A 268 24.53 53.92 -10.40
N ARG A 269 24.32 54.02 -11.72
CA ARG A 269 23.32 53.20 -12.45
C ARG A 269 23.46 51.70 -12.23
N ALA A 270 24.68 51.17 -12.26
CA ALA A 270 24.92 49.74 -12.07
C ALA A 270 24.51 49.27 -10.65
N LEU A 271 24.75 50.11 -9.64
CA LEU A 271 24.33 49.84 -8.27
C LEU A 271 22.81 49.94 -8.11
N ALA A 272 22.18 50.92 -8.76
CA ALA A 272 20.72 51.06 -8.79
C ALA A 272 20.04 49.80 -9.37
N ALA A 273 20.55 49.28 -10.49
CA ALA A 273 20.02 48.06 -11.11
C ALA A 273 20.15 46.82 -10.20
N ARG A 274 21.28 46.69 -9.49
CA ARG A 274 21.47 45.62 -8.49
C ARG A 274 20.46 45.74 -7.34
N ARG A 275 20.25 46.95 -6.82
CA ARG A 275 19.27 47.21 -5.75
C ARG A 275 17.84 46.93 -6.17
N GLU A 276 17.44 47.28 -7.40
CA GLU A 276 16.11 46.92 -7.94
C GLU A 276 15.93 45.40 -8.06
N GLY A 277 16.97 44.64 -8.45
CA GLY A 277 16.93 43.18 -8.41
C GLY A 277 16.73 42.61 -7.01
N GLU A 278 17.37 43.21 -6.00
CA GLU A 278 17.18 42.85 -4.59
C GLU A 278 15.77 43.21 -4.10
N VAL A 279 15.20 44.35 -4.52
CA VAL A 279 13.80 44.72 -4.25
C VAL A 279 12.85 43.66 -4.77
N ALA A 280 12.95 43.29 -6.06
CA ALA A 280 12.07 42.30 -6.67
C ALA A 280 12.14 40.94 -5.96
N THR A 281 13.35 40.52 -5.58
CA THR A 281 13.56 39.27 -4.82
C THR A 281 12.93 39.31 -3.44
N ARG A 282 13.13 40.41 -2.69
CA ARG A 282 12.55 40.57 -1.35
C ARG A 282 11.04 40.77 -1.37
N GLU A 283 10.51 41.44 -2.39
CA GLU A 283 9.07 41.59 -2.59
C GLU A 283 8.40 40.22 -2.85
N ALA A 284 8.99 39.39 -3.71
CA ALA A 284 8.49 38.04 -3.95
C ALA A 284 8.49 37.18 -2.67
N ALA A 285 9.57 37.24 -1.89
CA ALA A 285 9.66 36.53 -0.61
C ALA A 285 8.62 37.05 0.42
N LEU A 286 8.42 38.37 0.50
CA LEU A 286 7.39 38.97 1.35
C LEU A 286 5.98 38.55 0.94
N ASN A 287 5.69 38.51 -0.36
CA ASN A 287 4.41 38.04 -0.88
C ASN A 287 4.16 36.57 -0.52
N GLN A 288 5.20 35.72 -0.57
CA GLN A 288 5.10 34.33 -0.13
C GLN A 288 4.77 34.23 1.38
N LYS A 289 5.42 35.04 2.24
CA LYS A 289 5.10 35.07 3.68
C LYS A 289 3.65 35.50 3.93
N ILE A 290 3.17 36.52 3.22
CA ILE A 290 1.78 37.01 3.31
C ILE A 290 0.78 35.93 2.88
N ALA A 291 1.09 35.19 1.80
CA ALA A 291 0.25 34.07 1.35
C ALA A 291 0.18 32.97 2.42
N THR A 292 1.32 32.50 2.94
CA THR A 292 1.37 31.50 4.02
C THR A 292 0.59 31.94 5.25
N ARG A 293 0.75 33.21 5.66
CA ARG A 293 0.01 33.80 6.79
C ARG A 293 -1.50 33.77 6.55
N THR A 294 -1.94 34.03 5.32
CA THR A 294 -3.36 34.00 4.94
C THR A 294 -3.91 32.58 4.98
N ASP A 295 -3.18 31.62 4.41
CA ASP A 295 -3.57 30.20 4.42
C ASP A 295 -3.71 29.67 5.86
N LEU A 296 -2.77 30.00 6.74
CA LEU A 296 -2.84 29.64 8.16
C LEU A 296 -4.02 30.28 8.89
N ALA A 297 -4.36 31.53 8.56
CA ALA A 297 -5.52 32.20 9.16
C ALA A 297 -6.84 31.54 8.74
N GLU A 298 -6.96 31.12 7.49
CA GLU A 298 -8.12 30.37 7.00
C GLU A 298 -8.17 28.94 7.59
N GLU A 299 -7.04 28.25 7.69
CA GLU A 299 -6.94 26.95 8.37
C GLU A 299 -7.42 27.06 9.83
N ARG A 300 -6.93 28.06 10.56
CA ARG A 300 -7.34 28.34 11.94
C ARG A 300 -8.85 28.56 12.04
N ARG A 301 -9.42 29.36 11.12
CA ARG A 301 -10.86 29.65 11.10
C ARG A 301 -11.68 28.38 10.90
N ALA A 302 -11.25 27.48 10.01
CA ALA A 302 -11.92 26.20 9.76
C ALA A 302 -11.90 25.29 11.00
N HIS A 303 -10.76 25.20 11.70
CA HIS A 303 -10.64 24.41 12.93
C HIS A 303 -11.52 24.96 14.05
N LEU A 304 -11.55 26.29 14.24
CA LEU A 304 -12.42 26.93 15.25
C LEU A 304 -13.91 26.74 14.93
N ALA A 305 -14.30 26.83 13.66
CA ALA A 305 -15.68 26.54 13.25
C ALA A 305 -16.07 25.08 13.55
N THR A 306 -15.14 24.15 13.32
CA THR A 306 -15.32 22.73 13.64
C THR A 306 -15.38 22.46 15.14
N LEU A 307 -14.62 23.19 15.96
CA LEU A 307 -14.69 23.07 17.43
C LEU A 307 -15.98 23.66 18.01
N ALA A 308 -16.60 24.62 17.32
CA ALA A 308 -17.83 25.29 17.76
C ALA A 308 -19.11 24.50 17.43
N GLN A 309 -19.05 23.53 16.52
CA GLN A 309 -20.20 22.75 16.07
C GLN A 309 -19.87 21.26 16.03
N PRO A 310 -20.76 20.36 16.49
CA PRO A 310 -20.51 18.94 16.39
C PRO A 310 -20.30 18.54 14.93
N THR A 311 -19.17 17.89 14.64
CA THR A 311 -18.89 17.37 13.31
C THR A 311 -19.88 16.24 13.00
N PRO A 312 -20.48 16.17 11.80
CA PRO A 312 -21.27 15.01 11.40
C PRO A 312 -20.44 13.73 11.57
N PRO A 313 -21.01 12.65 12.11
CA PRO A 313 -20.28 11.41 12.30
C PRO A 313 -19.82 10.88 10.94
N GLU A 314 -18.56 10.47 10.87
CA GLU A 314 -18.02 9.83 9.68
C GLU A 314 -18.75 8.49 9.44
N ALA A 315 -18.92 8.09 8.19
CA ALA A 315 -19.49 6.78 7.89
C ALA A 315 -18.58 5.66 8.47
N PRO A 316 -19.14 4.57 9.03
CA PRO A 316 -18.36 3.49 9.66
C PRO A 316 -17.26 2.89 8.79
N GLN A 317 -17.44 2.95 7.47
CA GLN A 317 -16.57 2.34 6.46
C GLN A 317 -15.70 3.37 5.70
N ALA A 318 -15.68 4.64 6.09
CA ALA A 318 -15.00 5.69 5.34
C ALA A 318 -13.47 5.50 5.22
N HIS A 319 -12.87 4.78 6.18
CA HIS A 319 -11.45 4.45 6.17
C HIS A 319 -11.10 3.33 5.18
N LEU A 320 -12.09 2.55 4.72
CA LEU A 320 -11.87 1.42 3.80
C LEU A 320 -11.56 1.93 2.39
N LYS A 321 -10.38 1.58 1.88
CA LYS A 321 -9.99 1.82 0.48
C LYS A 321 -10.21 0.59 -0.38
N ARG A 322 -10.06 -0.60 0.22
CA ARG A 322 -10.24 -1.90 -0.41
C ARG A 322 -10.91 -2.82 0.60
N ALA A 323 -12.23 -2.68 0.73
CA ALA A 323 -13.00 -3.57 1.57
C ALA A 323 -12.77 -5.02 1.12
N HIS A 324 -12.35 -5.87 2.05
CA HIS A 324 -12.25 -7.31 1.85
C HIS A 324 -13.69 -7.86 1.78
N GLN A 325 -14.20 -7.96 0.57
CA GLN A 325 -15.56 -8.38 0.27
C GLN A 325 -15.54 -9.78 -0.36
N PRO A 326 -16.53 -10.64 -0.04
CA PRO A 326 -16.61 -11.93 -0.67
C PRO A 326 -16.81 -11.73 -2.18
N TYR A 327 -16.27 -12.65 -2.95
CA TYR A 327 -16.58 -12.82 -4.35
C TYR A 327 -18.07 -13.15 -4.47
N VAL A 328 -18.84 -12.09 -4.70
CA VAL A 328 -20.15 -12.24 -5.30
C VAL A 328 -19.89 -12.62 -6.73
N GLU A 329 -20.29 -13.84 -7.12
CA GLU A 329 -20.34 -14.23 -8.52
C GLU A 329 -21.09 -13.12 -9.22
N ALA A 330 -20.36 -12.28 -9.94
CA ALA A 330 -21.01 -11.29 -10.75
C ALA A 330 -21.87 -12.12 -11.69
N GLN A 331 -23.18 -12.05 -11.51
CA GLN A 331 -24.07 -11.95 -12.65
C GLN A 331 -23.57 -10.72 -13.43
N GLU A 332 -22.40 -10.83 -14.06
CA GLU A 332 -22.04 -10.03 -15.18
C GLU A 332 -23.23 -10.27 -16.09
N ARG A 333 -24.08 -9.25 -16.21
CA ARG A 333 -24.99 -9.11 -17.33
C ARG A 333 -24.08 -9.06 -18.54
N ARG A 334 -23.58 -10.24 -18.97
CA ARG A 334 -22.76 -10.41 -20.16
C ARG A 334 -23.59 -9.75 -21.24
N THR A 335 -23.10 -8.61 -21.70
CA THR A 335 -23.75 -7.86 -22.78
C THR A 335 -23.92 -8.83 -23.94
N ARG A 336 -24.97 -8.66 -24.76
CA ARG A 336 -25.20 -9.56 -25.90
C ARG A 336 -23.94 -9.74 -26.75
N PHE A 337 -23.12 -8.70 -26.83
CA PHE A 337 -21.79 -8.69 -27.43
C PHE A 337 -20.83 -9.74 -26.85
N LEU A 338 -20.67 -9.82 -25.52
CA LEU A 338 -19.77 -10.79 -24.87
C LEU A 338 -20.21 -12.24 -25.07
N ARG A 339 -21.52 -12.50 -25.12
CA ARG A 339 -22.06 -13.85 -25.41
C ARG A 339 -21.82 -14.25 -26.86
N LEU A 340 -22.07 -13.33 -27.79
CA LEU A 340 -21.82 -13.54 -29.21
C LEU A 340 -20.32 -13.73 -29.47
N TRP A 341 -19.47 -12.93 -28.84
CA TRP A 341 -18.02 -13.06 -28.95
C TRP A 341 -17.53 -14.41 -28.42
N ALA A 342 -17.99 -14.85 -27.24
CA ALA A 342 -17.62 -16.16 -26.69
C ALA A 342 -18.01 -17.33 -27.61
N ALA A 343 -19.16 -17.25 -28.27
CA ALA A 343 -19.61 -18.25 -29.23
C ALA A 343 -18.78 -18.29 -30.52
N VAL A 344 -18.29 -17.13 -30.96
CA VAL A 344 -17.49 -16.98 -32.20
C VAL A 344 -16.00 -17.22 -31.94
N SER A 345 -15.49 -16.89 -30.75
CA SER A 345 -14.09 -16.97 -30.41
C SER A 345 -13.56 -18.40 -30.34
N THR A 346 -14.35 -19.34 -29.83
CA THR A 346 -13.94 -20.75 -29.69
C THR A 346 -13.66 -21.43 -31.05
N PRO A 347 -14.56 -21.38 -32.04
CA PRO A 347 -14.28 -21.92 -33.37
C PRO A 347 -13.20 -21.15 -34.12
N LEU A 348 -13.08 -19.82 -33.93
CA LEU A 348 -11.97 -19.04 -34.47
C LEU A 348 -10.62 -19.49 -33.91
N LEU A 349 -10.53 -19.76 -32.60
CA LEU A 349 -9.32 -20.21 -31.93
C LEU A 349 -8.91 -21.60 -32.42
N LEU A 350 -9.87 -22.52 -32.55
CA LEU A 350 -9.64 -23.84 -33.15
C LEU A 350 -9.21 -23.76 -34.62
N GLY A 351 -9.86 -22.92 -35.44
CA GLY A 351 -9.47 -22.69 -36.83
C GLY A 351 -8.08 -22.07 -36.95
N SER A 352 -7.71 -21.22 -35.99
CA SER A 352 -6.39 -20.58 -35.97
C SER A 352 -5.26 -21.57 -35.69
N ILE A 353 -5.50 -22.64 -34.91
CA ILE A 353 -4.53 -23.73 -34.70
C ILE A 353 -4.20 -24.42 -36.02
N ILE A 354 -5.19 -24.63 -36.89
CA ILE A 354 -4.99 -25.25 -38.21
C ILE A 354 -4.12 -24.35 -39.10
N VAL A 355 -4.40 -23.05 -39.13
CA VAL A 355 -3.59 -22.07 -39.89
C VAL A 355 -2.16 -22.02 -39.38
N VAL A 356 -1.99 -22.03 -38.06
CA VAL A 356 -0.68 -22.00 -37.39
C VAL A 356 0.12 -23.27 -37.68
N LEU A 357 -0.50 -24.45 -37.67
CA LEU A 357 0.17 -25.73 -37.98
C LEU A 357 0.62 -25.86 -39.44
N LEU A 358 -0.03 -25.15 -40.37
CA LEU A 358 0.27 -25.18 -41.80
C LEU A 358 1.17 -24.01 -42.25
N ALA A 359 1.46 -23.06 -41.35
CA ALA A 359 2.19 -21.85 -41.66
C ALA A 359 3.73 -22.06 -41.66
N SER A 360 4.42 -21.27 -42.48
CA SER A 360 5.89 -21.17 -42.40
C SER A 360 6.33 -20.60 -41.04
N PRO A 361 7.57 -20.84 -40.57
CA PRO A 361 8.00 -20.45 -39.21
C PRO A 361 7.83 -18.96 -38.89
N LEU A 362 7.99 -18.07 -39.88
CA LEU A 362 7.76 -16.64 -39.70
C LEU A 362 6.26 -16.30 -39.65
N ALA A 363 5.47 -16.95 -40.50
CA ALA A 363 4.01 -16.79 -40.54
C ALA A 363 3.34 -17.37 -39.28
N PHE A 364 3.91 -18.41 -38.68
CA PHE A 364 3.50 -18.99 -37.40
C PHE A 364 3.53 -17.94 -36.28
N ILE A 365 4.68 -17.28 -36.09
CA ILE A 365 4.86 -16.27 -35.03
C ILE A 365 3.96 -15.05 -35.27
N ALA A 366 3.88 -14.57 -36.52
CA ALA A 366 3.04 -13.43 -36.88
C ALA A 366 1.54 -13.73 -36.65
N THR A 367 1.09 -14.95 -36.96
CA THR A 367 -0.30 -15.37 -36.78
C THR A 367 -0.65 -15.47 -35.29
N ILE A 368 0.22 -16.05 -34.47
CA ILE A 368 0.02 -16.11 -33.01
C ILE A 368 -0.04 -14.70 -32.41
N ALA A 369 0.89 -13.82 -32.79
CA ALA A 369 0.90 -12.44 -32.31
C ALA A 369 -0.39 -11.68 -32.71
N ALA A 370 -0.86 -11.86 -33.95
CA ALA A 370 -2.09 -11.26 -34.43
C ALA A 370 -3.33 -11.75 -33.66
N LEU A 371 -3.40 -13.04 -33.33
CA LEU A 371 -4.48 -13.61 -32.53
C LEU A 371 -4.49 -13.07 -31.09
N ILE A 372 -3.32 -13.01 -30.45
CA ILE A 372 -3.18 -12.43 -29.10
C ILE A 372 -3.64 -10.97 -29.10
N LEU A 373 -3.21 -10.18 -30.10
CA LEU A 373 -3.61 -8.78 -30.24
C LEU A 373 -5.11 -8.62 -30.51
N LEU A 374 -5.69 -9.49 -31.35
CA LEU A 374 -7.12 -9.49 -31.64
C LEU A 374 -7.93 -9.77 -30.38
N PHE A 375 -7.62 -10.85 -29.66
CA PHE A 375 -8.34 -11.23 -28.44
C PHE A 375 -8.19 -10.17 -27.34
N ALA A 376 -6.98 -9.69 -27.09
CA ALA A 376 -6.73 -8.65 -26.10
C ALA A 376 -7.40 -7.31 -26.50
N GLY A 377 -7.49 -7.01 -27.80
CA GLY A 377 -8.19 -5.84 -28.32
C GLY A 377 -9.70 -5.91 -28.14
N VAL A 378 -10.32 -7.06 -28.43
CA VAL A 378 -11.76 -7.26 -28.20
C VAL A 378 -12.08 -7.21 -26.71
N GLU A 379 -11.24 -7.80 -25.85
CA GLU A 379 -11.39 -7.70 -24.40
C GLU A 379 -11.26 -6.25 -23.91
N ALA A 380 -10.29 -5.49 -24.42
CA ALA A 380 -10.12 -4.09 -24.08
C ALA A 380 -11.32 -3.23 -24.50
N ILE A 381 -11.96 -3.53 -25.64
CA ILE A 381 -13.20 -2.87 -26.07
C ILE A 381 -14.34 -3.22 -25.12
N ALA A 382 -14.51 -4.51 -24.79
CA ALA A 382 -15.56 -4.95 -23.90
C ALA A 382 -15.47 -4.33 -22.49
N ARG A 383 -14.24 -4.13 -22.00
CA ARG A 383 -13.96 -3.50 -20.69
C ARG A 383 -13.86 -1.96 -20.74
N ARG A 384 -14.16 -1.32 -21.87
CA ARG A 384 -14.03 0.15 -22.12
C ARG A 384 -12.62 0.71 -21.86
N ARG A 385 -11.59 -0.10 -22.10
CA ARG A 385 -10.16 0.20 -21.85
C ARG A 385 -9.33 0.27 -23.13
N LEU A 386 -9.96 0.55 -24.28
CA LEU A 386 -9.29 0.56 -25.59
C LEU A 386 -8.09 1.53 -25.65
N LEU A 387 -8.23 2.75 -25.12
CA LEU A 387 -7.15 3.74 -25.11
C LEU A 387 -5.93 3.26 -24.30
N SER A 388 -6.15 2.62 -23.15
CA SER A 388 -5.05 2.05 -22.36
C SER A 388 -4.39 0.88 -23.06
N PHE A 389 -5.15 0.03 -23.77
CA PHE A 389 -4.61 -1.09 -24.54
C PHE A 389 -3.73 -0.63 -25.71
N LEU A 390 -4.19 0.37 -26.48
CA LEU A 390 -3.40 0.97 -27.57
C LEU A 390 -2.10 1.60 -27.05
N ALA A 391 -2.17 2.30 -25.91
CA ALA A 391 -0.98 2.87 -25.27
C ALA A 391 0.02 1.78 -24.82
N SER A 392 -0.48 0.63 -24.32
CA SER A 392 0.37 -0.51 -23.94
C SER A 392 1.05 -1.17 -25.15
N ILE A 393 0.35 -1.29 -26.28
CA ILE A 393 0.95 -1.81 -27.53
C ILE A 393 2.07 -0.88 -28.02
N LEU A 394 1.82 0.43 -28.07
CA LEU A 394 2.82 1.40 -28.49
C LEU A 394 4.07 1.36 -27.60
N LEU A 395 3.88 1.21 -26.30
CA LEU A 395 4.99 1.06 -25.35
C LEU A 395 5.77 -0.25 -25.59
N LEU A 396 5.08 -1.36 -25.87
CA LEU A 396 5.72 -2.64 -26.17
C LEU A 396 6.58 -2.53 -27.44
N ILE A 397 6.04 -1.93 -28.50
CA ILE A 397 6.77 -1.71 -29.76
C ILE A 397 8.00 -0.83 -29.53
N ALA A 398 7.85 0.29 -28.81
CA ALA A 398 8.97 1.18 -28.48
C ALA A 398 10.05 0.45 -27.66
N THR A 399 9.64 -0.43 -26.75
CA THR A 399 10.56 -1.23 -25.91
C THR A 399 11.33 -2.24 -26.77
N ILE A 400 10.66 -2.96 -27.66
CA ILE A 400 11.29 -3.90 -28.59
C ILE A 400 12.29 -3.17 -29.49
N ALA A 401 11.90 -2.01 -30.03
CA ALA A 401 12.77 -1.18 -30.86
C ALA A 401 14.02 -0.71 -30.10
N LEU A 402 13.86 -0.29 -28.83
CA LEU A 402 14.98 0.09 -27.97
C LEU A 402 15.92 -1.08 -27.68
N VAL A 403 15.39 -2.25 -27.34
CA VAL A 403 16.18 -3.46 -27.10
C VAL A 403 16.92 -3.88 -28.36
N ALA A 404 16.26 -3.86 -29.51
CA ALA A 404 16.91 -4.15 -30.79
C ALA A 404 18.04 -3.16 -31.09
N ALA A 405 17.83 -1.86 -30.85
CA ALA A 405 18.87 -0.84 -31.02
C ALA A 405 20.06 -1.07 -30.09
N ILE A 406 19.82 -1.44 -28.82
CA ILE A 406 20.87 -1.77 -27.85
C ILE A 406 21.64 -3.03 -28.27
N VAL A 407 20.95 -4.08 -28.71
CA VAL A 407 21.58 -5.32 -29.20
C VAL A 407 22.43 -5.02 -30.43
N LEU A 408 21.92 -4.24 -31.38
CA LEU A 408 22.68 -3.84 -32.58
C LEU A 408 23.90 -2.98 -32.19
N LEU A 409 23.77 -2.08 -31.22
CA LEU A 409 24.87 -1.29 -30.70
C LEU A 409 25.94 -2.18 -30.03
N LEU A 410 25.52 -3.15 -29.22
CA LEU A 410 26.39 -4.15 -28.59
C LEU A 410 27.09 -5.01 -29.63
N LEU A 411 26.39 -5.52 -30.64
CA LEU A 411 26.97 -6.30 -31.73
C LEU A 411 27.96 -5.47 -32.55
N ARG A 412 27.71 -4.16 -32.72
CA ARG A 412 28.61 -3.27 -33.48
C ARG A 412 29.85 -2.86 -32.69
N HIS A 413 29.75 -2.73 -31.37
CA HIS A 413 30.82 -2.25 -30.48
C HIS A 413 31.27 -3.28 -29.43
N TRP A 414 31.07 -4.57 -29.71
CA TRP A 414 31.31 -5.65 -28.74
C TRP A 414 32.75 -5.67 -28.22
N ARG A 415 33.73 -5.33 -29.08
CA ARG A 415 35.15 -5.21 -28.70
C ARG A 415 35.37 -4.15 -27.62
N THR A 416 34.68 -3.02 -27.72
CA THR A 416 34.76 -1.91 -26.77
C THR A 416 34.12 -2.29 -25.43
N ALA A 417 32.96 -2.96 -25.48
CA ALA A 417 32.28 -3.44 -24.28
C ALA A 417 33.12 -4.49 -23.53
N VAL A 418 33.72 -5.45 -24.24
CA VAL A 418 34.62 -6.45 -23.66
C VAL A 418 35.88 -5.79 -23.09
N ALA A 419 36.48 -4.82 -23.77
CA ALA A 419 37.65 -4.08 -23.27
C ALA A 419 37.36 -3.35 -21.95
N ILE A 420 36.18 -2.75 -21.80
CA ILE A 420 35.76 -2.08 -20.56
C ILE A 420 35.62 -3.10 -19.42
N ILE A 421 34.96 -4.23 -19.67
CA ILE A 421 34.75 -5.28 -18.65
C ILE A 421 36.10 -5.86 -18.19
N VAL A 422 36.99 -6.19 -19.13
CA VAL A 422 38.33 -6.69 -18.82
C VAL A 422 39.16 -5.63 -18.09
N GLY A 423 39.05 -4.36 -18.49
CA GLY A 423 39.73 -3.25 -17.81
C GLY A 423 39.27 -3.08 -16.36
N ILE A 424 37.96 -3.15 -16.10
CA ILE A 424 37.42 -3.10 -14.74
C ILE A 424 37.89 -4.31 -13.91
N ALA A 425 37.85 -5.52 -14.48
CA ALA A 425 38.35 -6.71 -13.79
C ALA A 425 39.84 -6.60 -13.44
N ALA A 426 40.66 -6.09 -14.37
CA ALA A 426 42.09 -5.85 -14.15
C ALA A 426 42.34 -4.80 -13.06
N ILE A 427 41.60 -3.69 -13.04
CA ILE A 427 41.69 -2.66 -11.99
C ILE A 427 41.27 -3.24 -10.63
N THR A 428 40.20 -4.03 -10.60
CA THR A 428 39.69 -4.62 -9.35
C THR A 428 40.69 -5.63 -8.78
N LEU A 429 41.29 -6.46 -9.64
CA LEU A 429 42.39 -7.36 -9.28
C LEU A 429 43.63 -6.59 -8.81
N LEU A 430 43.98 -5.50 -9.48
CA LEU A 430 45.11 -4.66 -9.08
C LEU A 430 44.88 -4.03 -7.70
N ILE A 431 43.67 -3.50 -7.43
CA ILE A 431 43.29 -2.97 -6.13
C ILE A 431 43.37 -4.06 -5.06
N GLY A 432 42.84 -5.27 -5.34
CA GLY A 432 42.95 -6.40 -4.43
C GLY A 432 44.40 -6.79 -4.13
N ASN A 433 45.24 -6.89 -5.15
CA ASN A 433 46.66 -7.23 -5.00
C ASN A 433 47.44 -6.15 -4.21
N VAL A 434 47.17 -4.87 -4.46
CA VAL A 434 47.80 -3.75 -3.73
C VAL A 434 47.34 -3.72 -2.27
N GLN A 435 46.08 -4.05 -2.00
CA GLN A 435 45.57 -4.17 -0.63
C GLN A 435 46.20 -5.35 0.12
N ASP A 436 46.42 -6.48 -0.55
CA ASP A 436 47.11 -7.65 0.03
C ASP A 436 48.60 -7.38 0.30
N LEU A 437 49.28 -6.67 -0.61
CA LEU A 437 50.66 -6.21 -0.43
C LEU A 437 50.83 -5.20 0.71
N ARG A 438 49.78 -4.45 1.07
CA ARG A 438 49.78 -3.53 2.22
C ARG A 438 49.46 -4.21 3.56
N ARG A 439 48.96 -5.46 3.53
CA ARG A 439 48.63 -6.26 4.72
C ARG A 439 49.74 -7.25 5.12
N ARG A 440 50.78 -7.36 4.31
CA ARG A 440 52.08 -7.97 4.67
C ARG A 440 53.06 -6.87 5.01
#